data_AF-A0A6P5AXN1-F1
#
_entry.id   AF-A0A6P5AXN1-F1
#
_cell.length_a   1.000
_cell.length_b   1.000
_cell.length_c   1.000
_cell.angle_alpha   90.00
_cell.angle_beta   90.00
_cell.angle_gamma   90.00
#
_symmetry.space_group_name_H-M   'P 1'
#
loop_
_entity.id
_entity.type
_entity.pdbx_description
1 polymer ?
#
loop_
_entity_poly.entity_id
_entity_poly.type
_entity_poly.pdbx_seq_one_letter_code
_entity_poly.pdbx_strand_id
1 'polypeptide(L)'
;MMERQFLFCLVLLAIPALTVQQACPDGYDEVDGRCFFISNVERSFEQAKYDCMYRGGGSLVTIDNAEDREDAMEGSSGPVPYWVSQESLDVDFNSDAADLNCYICEAPPVCLTPPPQPIDFDYGAAVQAFNDFSSLLSMYESIELSLDTFMDDLGLYQDYDGTPLANLPNLGNMEIMPEQWALTYSQVRGVITRLSLPETANFDPSVGLPAELSSSIMPVLQQNLGLFYSRHLSNLETSYANSRNDVVFDEATYGPNAVCPYPPRTDLGGGFALERFGPTPCRISREFEVTDPVTARIIGILVGTDIIYYSDGSVVVATTILIVSRR
;
A
#
# COMPACT_ATOMS: atom_id res chain seq x y z
N MET A 1 -38.39 -71.66 1.21
CA MET A 1 -38.08 -70.78 0.06
C MET A 1 -37.87 -69.38 0.63
N MET A 2 -36.59 -69.00 0.72
CA MET A 2 -35.96 -67.68 0.99
C MET A 2 -36.53 -66.75 2.09
N GLU A 3 -35.80 -66.67 3.21
CA GLU A 3 -35.66 -65.47 4.04
C GLU A 3 -34.65 -64.50 3.39
N ARG A 4 -34.97 -63.19 3.38
CA ARG A 4 -34.11 -62.10 2.88
C ARG A 4 -33.36 -61.46 4.04
N GLN A 5 -32.05 -61.68 4.12
CA GLN A 5 -31.15 -60.94 5.00
C GLN A 5 -30.85 -59.56 4.39
N PHE A 6 -31.11 -58.49 5.16
CA PHE A 6 -30.67 -57.14 4.84
C PHE A 6 -29.19 -56.99 5.24
N LEU A 7 -28.31 -56.90 4.24
CA LEU A 7 -26.90 -56.59 4.41
C LEU A 7 -26.75 -55.07 4.55
N PHE A 8 -26.43 -54.57 5.74
CA PHE A 8 -26.01 -53.18 5.96
C PHE A 8 -24.59 -53.01 5.38
N CYS A 9 -24.48 -52.41 4.19
CA CYS A 9 -23.19 -51.94 3.66
C CYS A 9 -22.75 -50.70 4.44
N LEU A 10 -21.85 -50.90 5.41
CA LEU A 10 -20.99 -49.86 5.97
C LEU A 10 -20.00 -49.41 4.87
N VAL A 11 -20.38 -48.39 4.10
CA VAL A 11 -19.43 -47.65 3.25
C VAL A 11 -18.66 -46.71 4.17
N LEU A 12 -17.52 -47.17 4.67
CA LEU A 12 -16.47 -46.30 5.21
C LEU A 12 -15.94 -45.45 4.06
N LEU A 13 -16.51 -44.25 3.90
CA LEU A 13 -15.88 -43.19 3.12
C LEU A 13 -14.59 -42.80 3.85
N ALA A 14 -13.47 -43.38 3.43
CA ALA A 14 -12.17 -42.80 3.68
C ALA A 14 -12.17 -41.44 2.97
N ILE A 15 -12.35 -40.38 3.74
CA ILE A 15 -12.10 -39.01 3.30
C ILE A 15 -10.61 -38.97 2.98
N PRO A 16 -10.17 -38.76 1.72
CA PRO A 16 -8.78 -38.42 1.50
C PRO A 16 -8.60 -37.07 2.20
N ALA A 17 -7.76 -37.04 3.23
CA ALA A 17 -7.21 -35.79 3.71
C ALA A 17 -6.54 -35.14 2.50
N LEU A 18 -7.17 -34.11 1.94
CA LEU A 18 -6.51 -33.17 1.07
C LEU A 18 -5.43 -32.50 1.93
N THR A 19 -4.24 -33.07 1.92
CA THR A 19 -3.03 -32.31 2.23
C THR A 19 -2.96 -31.24 1.15
N VAL A 20 -3.39 -30.03 1.49
CA VAL A 20 -3.06 -28.84 0.70
C VAL A 20 -1.54 -28.77 0.77
N GLN A 21 -0.88 -29.22 -0.29
CA GLN A 21 0.55 -28.99 -0.44
C GLN A 21 0.69 -27.49 -0.63
N GLN A 22 1.24 -26.84 0.39
CA GLN A 22 1.39 -25.41 0.52
C GLN A 22 2.43 -24.95 -0.51
N ALA A 23 2.00 -24.73 -1.76
CA ALA A 23 2.90 -24.30 -2.81
C ALA A 23 3.31 -22.85 -2.57
N CYS A 24 4.61 -22.58 -2.55
CA CYS A 24 5.14 -21.22 -2.57
C CYS A 24 4.62 -20.45 -3.79
N PRO A 25 4.49 -19.11 -3.71
CA PRO A 25 4.12 -18.31 -4.87
C PRO A 25 5.08 -18.53 -6.04
N ASP A 26 4.60 -18.31 -7.27
CA ASP A 26 5.42 -18.49 -8.47
C ASP A 26 6.75 -17.72 -8.37
N GLY A 27 7.86 -18.43 -8.57
CA GLY A 27 9.21 -17.87 -8.49
C GLY A 27 9.86 -17.92 -7.11
N TYR A 28 9.15 -18.37 -6.07
CA TYR A 28 9.72 -18.61 -4.74
C TYR A 28 10.12 -20.08 -4.57
N ASP A 29 11.24 -20.30 -3.90
CA ASP A 29 11.74 -21.61 -3.49
C ASP A 29 11.29 -21.92 -2.05
N GLU A 30 10.76 -23.13 -1.83
CA GLU A 30 10.38 -23.60 -0.49
C GLU A 30 11.61 -24.11 0.25
N VAL A 31 11.88 -23.54 1.42
CA VAL A 31 12.94 -23.96 2.35
C VAL A 31 12.36 -24.01 3.75
N ASP A 32 12.37 -25.19 4.36
CA ASP A 32 11.79 -25.50 5.67
C ASP A 32 10.37 -24.92 5.92
N GLY A 33 9.49 -25.00 4.91
CA GLY A 33 8.11 -24.52 4.99
C GLY A 33 7.95 -23.00 4.91
N ARG A 34 9.04 -22.27 4.67
CA ARG A 34 9.08 -20.86 4.30
C ARG A 34 9.35 -20.75 2.79
N CYS A 35 9.04 -19.59 2.23
CA CYS A 35 9.16 -19.36 0.80
C CYS A 35 10.07 -18.17 0.56
N PHE A 36 11.18 -18.38 -0.15
CA PHE A 36 12.18 -17.35 -0.42
C PHE A 36 12.32 -17.04 -1.90
N PHE A 37 12.56 -15.78 -2.23
CA PHE A 37 12.97 -15.35 -3.56
C PHE A 37 14.27 -14.57 -3.45
N ILE A 38 15.28 -15.02 -4.18
CA ILE A 38 16.58 -14.35 -4.24
C ILE A 38 16.65 -13.58 -5.56
N SER A 39 16.68 -12.25 -5.47
CA SER A 39 16.80 -11.41 -6.65
C SER A 39 18.19 -11.49 -7.28
N ASN A 40 18.22 -11.49 -8.61
CA ASN A 40 19.43 -11.28 -9.42
C ASN A 40 19.51 -9.87 -10.02
N VAL A 41 18.61 -8.98 -9.61
CA VAL A 41 18.54 -7.58 -10.05
C VAL A 41 18.85 -6.67 -8.87
N GLU A 42 19.82 -5.78 -9.05
CA GLU A 42 20.18 -4.78 -8.05
C GLU A 42 19.14 -3.66 -7.99
N ARG A 43 18.71 -3.31 -6.78
CA ARG A 43 17.73 -2.27 -6.48
C ARG A 43 18.16 -1.45 -5.27
N SER A 44 17.63 -0.24 -5.11
CA SER A 44 17.74 0.46 -3.82
C SER A 44 16.94 -0.28 -2.75
N PHE A 45 17.20 0.01 -1.47
CA PHE A 45 16.49 -0.64 -0.36
C PHE A 45 14.95 -0.51 -0.49
N GLU A 46 14.45 0.71 -0.76
CA GLU A 46 13.01 0.96 -0.91
C GLU A 46 12.43 0.24 -2.14
N GLN A 47 13.19 0.16 -3.23
CA GLN A 47 12.78 -0.57 -4.43
C GLN A 47 12.75 -2.09 -4.20
N ALA A 48 13.70 -2.62 -3.43
CA ALA A 48 13.74 -4.02 -3.05
C ALA A 48 12.56 -4.39 -2.14
N LYS A 49 12.27 -3.55 -1.14
CA LYS A 49 11.09 -3.68 -0.28
C LYS A 49 9.79 -3.68 -1.09
N TYR A 50 9.65 -2.72 -2.00
CA TYR A 50 8.51 -2.65 -2.92
C TYR A 50 8.39 -3.91 -3.76
N ASP A 51 9.49 -4.34 -4.40
CA ASP A 51 9.46 -5.52 -5.26
C ASP A 51 9.13 -6.80 -4.46
N CYS A 52 9.61 -6.98 -3.23
CA CYS A 52 9.23 -8.09 -2.35
C CYS A 52 7.78 -8.07 -1.89
N MET A 53 7.16 -6.90 -1.76
CA MET A 53 5.72 -6.83 -1.46
C MET A 53 4.90 -7.29 -2.65
N TYR A 54 5.33 -6.90 -3.85
CA TYR A 54 4.56 -7.14 -5.04
C TYR A 54 4.89 -8.51 -5.72
N ARG A 55 6.00 -9.13 -5.33
CA ARG A 55 6.24 -10.56 -5.57
C ARG A 55 5.76 -11.32 -4.35
N GLY A 56 4.88 -12.30 -4.49
CA GLY A 56 4.58 -13.18 -3.34
C GLY A 56 3.79 -12.58 -2.16
N GLY A 57 3.61 -11.25 -2.07
CA GLY A 57 2.87 -10.58 -0.99
C GLY A 57 3.76 -10.42 0.24
N GLY A 58 5.07 -10.53 0.01
CA GLY A 58 6.08 -10.74 1.02
C GLY A 58 6.68 -9.46 1.55
N SER A 59 7.78 -9.63 2.25
CA SER A 59 8.64 -8.55 2.71
C SER A 59 10.07 -8.90 2.39
N LEU A 60 10.98 -7.95 2.58
CA LEU A 60 12.38 -8.32 2.74
C LEU A 60 12.48 -9.34 3.88
N VAL A 61 13.27 -10.39 3.69
CA VAL A 61 13.43 -11.46 4.68
C VAL A 61 13.93 -10.90 6.01
N THR A 62 13.40 -11.38 7.12
CA THR A 62 13.95 -11.10 8.45
C THR A 62 14.87 -12.24 8.86
N ILE A 63 16.12 -11.92 9.19
CA ILE A 63 17.14 -12.89 9.60
C ILE A 63 17.49 -12.65 11.07
N ASP A 64 16.91 -13.46 11.97
CA ASP A 64 17.08 -13.30 13.41
C ASP A 64 18.20 -14.16 13.98
N ASN A 65 18.58 -15.23 13.27
CA ASN A 65 19.62 -16.15 13.69
C ASN A 65 20.29 -16.87 12.50
N ALA A 66 21.24 -17.75 12.83
CA ALA A 66 22.05 -18.45 11.82
C ALA A 66 21.24 -19.43 10.96
N GLU A 67 20.19 -20.03 11.51
CA GLU A 67 19.27 -20.93 10.81
C GLU A 67 18.50 -20.14 9.74
N ASP A 68 17.90 -19.00 10.09
CA ASP A 68 17.20 -18.12 9.13
C ASP A 68 18.09 -17.71 7.97
N ARG A 69 19.37 -17.45 8.25
CA ARG A 69 20.35 -17.09 7.24
C ARG A 69 20.67 -18.27 6.33
N GLU A 70 20.85 -19.46 6.88
CA GLU A 70 21.12 -20.67 6.09
C GLU A 70 19.93 -20.99 5.17
N ASP A 71 18.72 -20.87 5.69
CA ASP A 71 17.48 -21.10 4.94
C ASP A 71 17.30 -20.06 3.82
N ALA A 72 17.38 -18.77 4.15
CA ALA A 72 17.17 -17.68 3.20
C ALA A 72 18.24 -17.61 2.09
N MET A 73 19.42 -18.19 2.34
CA MET A 73 20.52 -18.24 1.39
C MET A 73 20.66 -19.60 0.69
N GLU A 74 19.75 -20.55 0.95
CA GLU A 74 19.77 -21.85 0.28
C GLU A 74 19.62 -21.66 -1.24
N GLY A 75 20.57 -22.22 -2.01
CA GLY A 75 20.62 -22.03 -3.46
C GLY A 75 21.33 -20.76 -3.95
N SER A 76 21.77 -19.86 -3.06
CA SER A 76 22.62 -18.73 -3.44
C SER A 76 24.04 -19.20 -3.78
N SER A 77 24.66 -18.61 -4.81
CA SER A 77 25.96 -19.03 -5.34
C SER A 77 27.06 -17.96 -5.26
N GLY A 78 26.80 -16.81 -4.64
CA GLY A 78 27.71 -15.67 -4.61
C GLY A 78 27.86 -15.04 -3.22
N PRO A 79 29.06 -14.53 -2.86
CA PRO A 79 29.24 -13.72 -1.67
C PRO A 79 29.06 -12.23 -2.01
N VAL A 80 27.92 -11.63 -1.62
CA VAL A 80 27.71 -10.16 -1.66
C VAL A 80 26.50 -9.83 -0.76
N PRO A 81 26.45 -8.65 -0.12
CA PRO A 81 25.35 -8.33 0.81
C PRO A 81 24.02 -8.37 0.06
N TYR A 82 22.94 -8.76 0.73
CA TYR A 82 21.58 -8.64 0.18
C TYR A 82 20.81 -7.61 1.00
N TRP A 83 19.88 -6.87 0.38
CA TRP A 83 18.85 -6.20 1.16
C TRP A 83 17.98 -7.25 1.86
N VAL A 84 17.86 -7.06 3.17
CA VAL A 84 17.03 -7.83 4.10
C VAL A 84 16.28 -6.83 4.99
N SER A 85 15.32 -7.29 5.79
CA SER A 85 14.56 -6.42 6.69
C SER A 85 15.50 -5.68 7.65
N GLN A 86 15.24 -4.38 7.86
CA GLN A 86 15.96 -3.58 8.88
C GLN A 86 15.75 -4.11 10.31
N GLU A 87 14.77 -4.99 10.51
CA GLU A 87 14.46 -5.62 11.79
C GLU A 87 15.32 -6.86 12.07
N SER A 88 16.11 -7.32 11.09
CA SER A 88 16.97 -8.51 11.21
C SER A 88 18.02 -8.35 12.31
N LEU A 89 18.19 -9.37 13.15
CA LEU A 89 19.05 -9.34 14.33
C LEU A 89 20.43 -10.01 14.15
N ASP A 90 20.56 -10.94 13.19
CA ASP A 90 21.79 -11.74 12.97
C ASP A 90 22.45 -11.46 11.61
N VAL A 91 22.50 -10.18 11.25
CA VAL A 91 23.14 -9.70 10.01
C VAL A 91 23.99 -8.45 10.24
N ASP A 92 25.24 -8.50 9.78
CA ASP A 92 26.11 -7.33 9.58
C ASP A 92 25.86 -6.65 8.21
N PHE A 93 24.75 -6.97 7.51
CA PHE A 93 24.45 -6.58 6.13
C PHE A 93 23.73 -5.22 5.99
N ASN A 94 24.14 -4.21 6.74
CA ASN A 94 23.69 -2.84 6.45
C ASN A 94 24.62 -2.24 5.38
N SER A 95 24.24 -2.33 4.11
CA SER A 95 24.73 -1.42 3.06
C SER A 95 24.08 -0.04 3.23
N ASP A 96 24.75 1.03 2.79
CA ASP A 96 24.20 2.38 2.89
C ASP A 96 22.91 2.45 2.04
N ALA A 97 21.85 3.10 2.53
CA ALA A 97 20.55 3.17 1.83
C ALA A 97 20.61 3.76 0.40
N ALA A 98 21.74 4.35 0.02
CA ALA A 98 22.02 4.87 -1.32
C ALA A 98 22.57 3.83 -2.30
N ASP A 99 22.97 2.65 -1.83
CA ASP A 99 23.55 1.60 -2.67
C ASP A 99 22.47 0.84 -3.45
N LEU A 100 22.86 0.30 -4.60
CA LEU A 100 22.05 -0.68 -5.32
C LEU A 100 22.55 -2.07 -4.93
N ASN A 101 21.62 -2.97 -4.62
CA ASN A 101 21.99 -4.30 -4.17
C ASN A 101 20.94 -5.36 -4.54
N CYS A 102 21.36 -6.61 -4.66
CA CYS A 102 20.44 -7.74 -4.71
C CYS A 102 19.70 -7.85 -3.37
N TYR A 103 18.59 -8.57 -3.35
CA TYR A 103 17.72 -8.63 -2.16
C TYR A 103 17.06 -10.00 -2.05
N ILE A 104 16.66 -10.34 -0.83
CA ILE A 104 15.97 -11.59 -0.53
C ILE A 104 14.58 -11.24 -0.01
N CYS A 105 13.56 -11.80 -0.66
CA CYS A 105 12.18 -11.69 -0.23
C CYS A 105 11.76 -12.98 0.48
N GLU A 106 10.95 -12.83 1.51
CA GLU A 106 10.22 -13.92 2.12
C GLU A 106 8.73 -13.74 1.83
N ALA A 107 8.08 -14.75 1.24
CA ALA A 107 6.65 -14.72 1.03
C ALA A 107 5.94 -14.99 2.36
N PRO A 108 4.75 -14.40 2.59
CA PRO A 108 3.97 -14.76 3.74
C PRO A 108 3.49 -16.22 3.58
N PRO A 109 3.35 -16.98 4.66
CA PRO A 109 2.73 -18.30 4.59
C PRO A 109 1.34 -18.19 3.97
N VAL A 110 0.94 -19.14 3.13
CA VAL A 110 -0.17 -19.03 2.16
C VAL A 110 -1.36 -18.25 2.71
N CYS A 111 -1.39 -16.95 2.38
CA CYS A 111 -2.51 -16.07 2.67
C CYS A 111 -3.54 -16.20 1.53
N LEU A 112 -4.83 -16.04 1.86
CA LEU A 112 -5.93 -16.20 0.90
C LEU A 112 -5.93 -15.15 -0.24
N THR A 113 -5.04 -14.16 -0.17
CA THR A 113 -4.91 -13.11 -1.17
C THR A 113 -3.57 -13.24 -1.89
N PRO A 114 -3.57 -13.46 -3.21
CA PRO A 114 -2.34 -13.41 -3.96
C PRO A 114 -1.72 -12.00 -3.93
N PRO A 115 -0.42 -11.92 -4.20
CA PRO A 115 0.37 -10.70 -4.14
C PRO A 115 -0.11 -9.70 -5.18
N PRO A 116 -0.12 -8.39 -4.89
CA PRO A 116 -0.24 -7.40 -5.96
C PRO A 116 1.03 -7.49 -6.84
N GLN A 117 0.99 -7.56 -8.18
CA GLN A 117 2.23 -7.66 -9.01
C GLN A 117 2.96 -6.32 -9.18
N PRO A 118 4.30 -6.26 -9.37
CA PRO A 118 5.02 -5.00 -9.50
C PRO A 118 4.42 -4.18 -10.63
N ILE A 119 4.07 -2.92 -10.36
CA ILE A 119 3.35 -2.11 -11.33
C ILE A 119 4.33 -1.17 -12.02
N ASP A 120 4.39 -1.28 -13.34
CA ASP A 120 5.10 -0.36 -14.20
C ASP A 120 4.24 0.87 -14.49
N PHE A 121 4.89 2.02 -14.62
CA PHE A 121 4.27 3.25 -15.03
C PHE A 121 3.74 3.12 -16.47
N ASP A 122 2.43 3.28 -16.63
CA ASP A 122 1.78 3.39 -17.94
C ASP A 122 1.34 4.84 -18.14
N TYR A 123 2.03 5.56 -19.04
CA TYR A 123 1.74 6.96 -19.35
C TYR A 123 0.38 7.12 -20.01
N GLY A 124 0.02 6.21 -20.92
CA GLY A 124 -1.27 6.26 -21.62
C GLY A 124 -2.45 6.11 -20.65
N ALA A 125 -2.35 5.15 -19.74
CA ALA A 125 -3.34 4.93 -18.68
C ALA A 125 -3.39 6.10 -17.69
N ALA A 126 -2.24 6.69 -17.32
CA ALA A 126 -2.17 7.90 -16.51
C ALA A 126 -2.92 9.08 -17.14
N VAL A 127 -2.69 9.35 -18.42
CA VAL A 127 -3.37 10.43 -19.15
C VAL A 127 -4.88 10.15 -19.26
N GLN A 128 -5.27 8.90 -19.50
CA GLN A 128 -6.68 8.53 -19.52
C GLN A 128 -7.34 8.74 -18.15
N ALA A 129 -6.71 8.28 -17.08
CA ALA A 129 -7.18 8.47 -15.72
C ALA A 129 -7.31 9.95 -15.34
N PHE A 130 -6.36 10.79 -15.78
CA PHE A 130 -6.45 12.25 -15.61
C PHE A 130 -7.67 12.84 -16.33
N ASN A 131 -7.90 12.47 -17.59
CA ASN A 131 -9.04 12.96 -18.35
C ASN A 131 -10.36 12.54 -17.71
N ASP A 132 -10.44 11.28 -17.25
CA ASP A 132 -11.62 10.76 -16.56
C ASP A 132 -11.87 11.53 -15.27
N PHE A 133 -10.84 11.73 -14.43
CA PHE A 133 -10.94 12.51 -13.20
C PHE A 133 -11.32 13.96 -13.45
N SER A 134 -10.67 14.64 -14.40
CA SER A 134 -10.98 16.03 -14.74
C SER A 134 -12.41 16.19 -15.27
N SER A 135 -13.00 15.16 -15.88
CA SER A 135 -14.38 15.20 -16.36
C SER A 135 -15.42 15.15 -15.23
N LEU A 136 -15.03 14.67 -14.05
CA LEU A 136 -15.88 14.60 -12.86
C LEU A 136 -15.94 15.93 -12.09
N LEU A 137 -15.02 16.86 -12.40
CA LEU A 137 -14.88 18.13 -11.72
C LEU A 137 -15.44 19.28 -12.57
N SER A 138 -15.93 20.33 -11.91
CA SER A 138 -16.22 21.60 -12.57
C SER A 138 -14.91 22.34 -12.88
N MET A 139 -14.96 23.21 -13.89
CA MET A 139 -13.84 24.09 -14.27
C MET A 139 -13.18 24.79 -13.06
N TYR A 140 -14.00 25.25 -12.11
CA TYR A 140 -13.48 25.96 -10.94
C TYR A 140 -12.79 25.05 -9.94
N GLU A 141 -13.24 23.79 -9.78
CA GLU A 141 -12.54 22.79 -8.97
C GLU A 141 -11.22 22.38 -9.61
N SER A 142 -11.21 22.19 -10.93
CA SER A 142 -9.98 21.90 -11.68
C SER A 142 -8.93 23.00 -11.52
N ILE A 143 -9.35 24.28 -11.55
CA ILE A 143 -8.47 25.42 -11.28
C ILE A 143 -8.02 25.44 -9.82
N GLU A 144 -8.93 25.20 -8.87
CA GLU A 144 -8.62 25.17 -7.44
C GLU A 144 -7.53 24.13 -7.11
N LEU A 145 -7.60 22.95 -7.77
CA LEU A 145 -6.62 21.86 -7.67
C LEU A 145 -5.40 22.01 -8.60
N SER A 146 -5.37 23.03 -9.46
CA SER A 146 -4.28 23.27 -10.41
C SER A 146 -4.01 22.10 -11.38
N LEU A 147 -5.08 21.50 -11.92
CA LEU A 147 -5.00 20.32 -12.78
C LEU A 147 -4.32 20.55 -14.13
N ASP A 148 -4.31 21.79 -14.62
CA ASP A 148 -3.58 22.19 -15.84
C ASP A 148 -2.07 21.97 -15.66
N THR A 149 -1.52 22.52 -14.58
CA THR A 149 -0.11 22.39 -14.24
C THR A 149 0.27 20.96 -13.86
N PHE A 150 -0.67 20.18 -13.30
CA PHE A 150 -0.46 18.74 -13.09
C PHE A 150 -0.29 17.99 -14.40
N MET A 151 -1.13 18.28 -15.40
CA MET A 151 -1.04 17.63 -16.71
C MET A 151 0.26 18.00 -17.44
N ASP A 152 0.70 19.26 -17.33
CA ASP A 152 1.98 19.71 -17.88
C ASP A 152 3.17 18.95 -17.25
N ASP A 153 3.17 18.81 -15.92
CA ASP A 153 4.22 18.07 -15.18
C ASP A 153 4.16 16.56 -15.50
N LEU A 154 2.96 15.96 -15.63
CA LEU A 154 2.78 14.57 -16.03
C LEU A 154 3.38 14.31 -17.42
N GLY A 155 3.29 15.28 -18.33
CA GLY A 155 3.89 15.21 -19.67
C GLY A 155 5.39 14.94 -19.67
N LEU A 156 6.10 15.31 -18.59
CA LEU A 156 7.54 15.05 -18.43
C LEU A 156 7.86 13.56 -18.26
N TYR A 157 6.88 12.74 -17.88
CA TYR A 157 7.03 11.31 -17.65
C TYR A 157 6.78 10.45 -18.89
N GLN A 158 6.43 11.04 -20.04
CA GLN A 158 6.14 10.28 -21.26
C GLN A 158 7.28 9.35 -21.66
N ASP A 159 8.54 9.77 -21.51
CA ASP A 159 9.72 8.99 -21.87
C ASP A 159 10.06 7.88 -20.85
N TYR A 160 9.33 7.80 -19.74
CA TYR A 160 9.49 6.80 -18.67
C TYR A 160 8.40 5.72 -18.68
N ASP A 161 7.57 5.67 -19.73
CA ASP A 161 6.59 4.61 -19.94
C ASP A 161 7.23 3.21 -19.87
N GLY A 162 6.61 2.30 -19.11
CA GLY A 162 7.13 0.96 -18.82
C GLY A 162 8.22 0.92 -17.73
N THR A 163 8.53 2.04 -17.07
CA THR A 163 9.48 2.06 -15.94
C THR A 163 8.75 1.65 -14.66
N PRO A 164 9.31 0.77 -13.80
CA PRO A 164 8.72 0.47 -12.50
C PRO A 164 8.45 1.75 -11.70
N LEU A 165 7.28 1.86 -11.05
CA LEU A 165 6.89 3.08 -10.33
C LEU A 165 7.92 3.52 -9.28
N ALA A 166 8.53 2.56 -8.57
CA ALA A 166 9.58 2.81 -7.58
C ALA A 166 10.91 3.32 -8.19
N ASN A 167 11.08 3.22 -9.51
CA ASN A 167 12.26 3.64 -10.24
C ASN A 167 12.06 4.96 -10.98
N LEU A 168 10.86 5.54 -10.92
CA LEU A 168 10.60 6.83 -11.54
C LEU A 168 11.44 7.93 -10.86
N PRO A 169 12.05 8.84 -11.64
CA PRO A 169 12.72 9.99 -11.08
C PRO A 169 11.71 11.04 -10.60
N ASN A 170 12.10 11.89 -9.66
CA ASN A 170 11.38 13.13 -9.38
C ASN A 170 11.66 14.14 -10.51
N LEU A 171 10.61 14.67 -11.14
CA LEU A 171 10.72 15.60 -12.28
C LEU A 171 9.76 16.79 -12.10
N GLY A 172 10.22 17.99 -12.49
CA GLY A 172 9.41 19.19 -12.37
C GLY A 172 9.00 19.44 -10.92
N ASN A 173 7.69 19.52 -10.68
CA ASN A 173 7.10 19.63 -9.34
C ASN A 173 6.40 18.33 -8.88
N MET A 174 6.69 17.22 -9.55
CA MET A 174 6.20 15.90 -9.17
C MET A 174 7.25 15.16 -8.34
N GLU A 175 6.80 14.65 -7.20
CA GLU A 175 7.55 13.80 -6.30
C GLU A 175 6.95 12.38 -6.35
N ILE A 176 7.82 11.38 -6.33
CA ILE A 176 7.40 10.00 -6.14
C ILE A 176 7.15 9.81 -4.64
N MET A 177 5.87 9.80 -4.26
CA MET A 177 5.48 9.50 -2.89
C MET A 177 5.93 8.08 -2.56
N PRO A 178 6.53 7.84 -1.38
CA PRO A 178 6.85 6.49 -0.97
C PRO A 178 5.56 5.70 -0.71
N GLU A 179 5.75 4.40 -0.68
CA GLU A 179 4.73 3.48 -0.22
C GLU A 179 4.27 3.85 1.20
N GLN A 180 2.95 3.84 1.40
CA GLN A 180 2.34 4.16 2.69
C GLN A 180 0.89 3.70 2.72
N TRP A 181 0.41 3.40 3.92
CA TRP A 181 -1.02 3.30 4.18
C TRP A 181 -1.66 4.69 4.19
N ALA A 182 -2.85 4.76 3.61
CA ALA A 182 -3.67 5.95 3.63
C ALA A 182 -5.15 5.59 3.74
N LEU A 183 -5.93 6.54 4.24
CA LEU A 183 -7.38 6.46 4.21
C LEU A 183 -7.87 7.00 2.87
N THR A 184 -8.52 6.18 2.06
CA THR A 184 -9.26 6.70 0.91
C THR A 184 -10.65 7.11 1.35
N TYR A 185 -11.14 8.18 0.74
CA TYR A 185 -12.48 8.68 0.94
C TYR A 185 -13.13 9.00 -0.40
N SER A 186 -14.25 8.35 -0.66
CA SER A 186 -15.02 8.49 -1.91
C SER A 186 -16.51 8.48 -1.62
N GLN A 187 -17.10 9.65 -1.37
CA GLN A 187 -18.57 9.80 -1.26
C GLN A 187 -19.24 10.16 -2.59
N VAL A 188 -18.54 10.86 -3.46
CA VAL A 188 -19.03 11.23 -4.79
C VAL A 188 -18.44 10.27 -5.80
N ARG A 189 -19.26 9.74 -6.71
CA ARG A 189 -18.83 8.72 -7.68
C ARG A 189 -17.61 9.20 -8.46
N GLY A 190 -16.50 8.50 -8.26
CA GLY A 190 -15.26 8.63 -9.04
C GLY A 190 -14.27 9.68 -8.53
N VAL A 191 -14.60 10.48 -7.52
CA VAL A 191 -13.62 11.39 -6.89
C VAL A 191 -13.13 10.76 -5.61
N ILE A 192 -11.88 10.30 -5.65
CA ILE A 192 -11.18 9.71 -4.51
C ILE A 192 -10.31 10.79 -3.88
N THR A 193 -10.44 10.96 -2.57
CA THR A 193 -9.50 11.73 -1.76
C THR A 193 -8.68 10.76 -0.92
N ARG A 194 -7.37 10.83 -1.04
CA ARG A 194 -6.43 10.09 -0.21
C ARG A 194 -5.99 10.96 0.95
N LEU A 195 -6.21 10.49 2.17
CA LEU A 195 -5.82 11.14 3.42
C LEU A 195 -4.69 10.33 4.03
N SER A 196 -3.49 10.88 3.99
CA SER A 196 -2.34 10.28 4.64
C SER A 196 -2.06 11.00 5.95
N LEU A 197 -2.09 10.23 7.03
CA LEU A 197 -1.79 10.67 8.38
C LEU A 197 -0.45 10.07 8.81
N PRO A 198 0.34 10.73 9.68
CA PRO A 198 1.57 10.15 10.19
C PRO A 198 1.35 8.80 10.88
N GLU A 199 0.20 8.63 11.54
CA GLU A 199 -0.20 7.40 12.20
C GLU A 199 -0.60 6.30 11.21
N THR A 200 -1.17 6.66 10.05
CA THR A 200 -1.51 5.65 9.05
C THR A 200 -0.24 5.12 8.39
N ALA A 201 0.77 5.95 8.15
CA ALA A 201 2.05 5.49 7.55
C ALA A 201 2.65 4.25 8.24
N ASN A 202 2.45 4.12 9.56
CA ASN A 202 2.86 2.97 10.37
C ASN A 202 1.66 2.21 10.94
N PHE A 203 0.62 2.01 10.14
CA PHE A 203 -0.62 1.38 10.59
C PHE A 203 -0.34 0.07 11.33
N ASP A 204 -0.75 0.05 12.60
CA ASP A 204 -0.70 -1.11 13.48
C ASP A 204 -2.15 -1.48 13.82
N PRO A 205 -2.67 -2.64 13.37
CA PRO A 205 -4.06 -3.04 13.62
C PRO A 205 -4.37 -3.24 15.12
N SER A 206 -3.36 -3.42 15.99
CA SER A 206 -3.55 -3.51 17.44
C SER A 206 -3.81 -2.13 18.10
N VAL A 207 -3.33 -1.06 17.45
CA VAL A 207 -3.56 0.34 17.86
C VAL A 207 -4.78 0.92 17.14
N GLY A 208 -4.93 0.57 15.86
CA GLY A 208 -5.99 1.04 14.98
C GLY A 208 -5.77 2.46 14.45
N LEU A 209 -6.86 3.10 14.01
CA LEU A 209 -6.83 4.44 13.41
C LEU A 209 -6.98 5.55 14.47
N PRO A 210 -6.46 6.77 14.19
CA PRO A 210 -6.58 7.93 15.08
C PRO A 210 -8.02 8.22 15.52
N ALA A 211 -8.23 8.67 16.76
CA ALA A 211 -9.57 8.87 17.32
C ALA A 211 -10.44 9.87 16.53
N GLU A 212 -9.83 10.95 16.08
CA GLU A 212 -10.47 12.00 15.28
C GLU A 212 -9.50 12.42 14.17
N LEU A 213 -10.03 12.78 13.00
CA LEU A 213 -9.28 13.63 12.08
C LEU A 213 -9.07 14.96 12.80
N SER A 214 -7.85 15.48 12.88
CA SER A 214 -7.57 16.67 13.69
C SER A 214 -8.52 17.81 13.30
N SER A 215 -9.34 18.25 14.27
CA SER A 215 -10.38 19.28 14.10
C SER A 215 -9.84 20.63 13.63
N SER A 216 -8.51 20.79 13.64
CA SER A 216 -7.81 21.97 13.14
C SER A 216 -7.61 21.95 11.62
N ILE A 217 -7.72 20.79 10.98
CA ILE A 217 -7.43 20.59 9.56
C ILE A 217 -8.62 21.00 8.70
N MET A 218 -9.84 20.63 9.10
CA MET A 218 -11.03 20.89 8.29
C MET A 218 -11.29 22.38 8.02
N PRO A 219 -11.17 23.29 9.00
CA PRO A 219 -11.34 24.72 8.74
C PRO A 219 -10.34 25.25 7.71
N VAL A 220 -9.10 24.75 7.73
CA VAL A 220 -8.05 25.14 6.78
C VAL A 220 -8.36 24.63 5.38
N LEU A 221 -8.78 23.37 5.25
CA LEU A 221 -9.22 22.82 3.96
C LEU A 221 -10.44 23.56 3.43
N GLN A 222 -11.44 23.84 4.27
CA GLN A 222 -12.63 24.59 3.88
C GLN A 222 -12.30 26.01 3.43
N GLN A 223 -11.35 26.68 4.08
CA GLN A 223 -10.94 28.04 3.73
C GLN A 223 -10.19 28.11 2.41
N ASN A 224 -9.33 27.11 2.12
CA ASN A 224 -8.39 27.17 1.00
C ASN A 224 -8.78 26.31 -0.21
N LEU A 225 -9.68 25.34 -0.02
CA LEU A 225 -10.26 24.47 -1.05
C LEU A 225 -11.78 24.55 -1.00
N GLY A 226 -12.34 25.75 -0.92
CA GLY A 226 -13.75 25.94 -0.57
C GLY A 226 -14.72 25.22 -1.49
N LEU A 227 -14.45 25.16 -2.80
CA LEU A 227 -15.31 24.48 -3.76
C LEU A 227 -15.19 22.96 -3.61
N PHE A 228 -13.97 22.44 -3.69
CA PHE A 228 -13.70 21.01 -3.57
C PHE A 228 -14.17 20.46 -2.22
N TYR A 229 -13.88 21.18 -1.13
CA TYR A 229 -14.32 20.81 0.21
C TYR A 229 -15.84 20.70 0.29
N SER A 230 -16.56 21.72 -0.18
CA SER A 230 -18.02 21.73 -0.08
C SER A 230 -18.68 20.56 -0.81
N ARG A 231 -18.11 20.13 -1.95
CA ARG A 231 -18.68 19.09 -2.81
C ARG A 231 -18.19 17.69 -2.46
N HIS A 232 -16.92 17.55 -2.08
CA HIS A 232 -16.28 16.25 -1.93
C HIS A 232 -15.90 15.90 -0.49
N LEU A 233 -15.69 16.88 0.40
CA LEU A 233 -15.18 16.66 1.77
C LEU A 233 -16.12 17.10 2.89
N SER A 234 -17.31 17.63 2.57
CA SER A 234 -18.19 18.27 3.55
C SER A 234 -18.67 17.35 4.69
N ASN A 235 -18.73 16.04 4.45
CA ASN A 235 -19.09 15.04 5.48
C ASN A 235 -17.89 14.29 6.07
N LEU A 236 -16.66 14.66 5.70
CA LEU A 236 -15.46 13.86 5.94
C LEU A 236 -15.27 13.48 7.42
N GLU A 237 -15.31 14.46 8.33
CA GLU A 237 -15.16 14.22 9.78
C GLU A 237 -16.24 13.29 10.33
N THR A 238 -17.50 13.56 10.01
CA THR A 238 -18.64 12.77 10.49
C THR A 238 -18.54 11.34 9.97
N SER A 239 -18.23 11.16 8.69
CA SER A 239 -18.09 9.85 8.08
C SER A 239 -16.88 9.09 8.60
N TYR A 240 -15.77 9.77 8.88
CA TYR A 240 -14.60 9.16 9.49
C TYR A 240 -14.92 8.63 10.88
N ALA A 241 -15.49 9.47 11.74
CA ALA A 241 -15.86 9.11 13.11
C ALA A 241 -16.79 7.89 13.14
N ASN A 242 -17.77 7.83 12.24
CA ASN A 242 -18.68 6.67 12.13
C ASN A 242 -17.93 5.42 11.63
N SER A 243 -17.21 5.53 10.51
CA SER A 243 -16.51 4.39 9.91
C SER A 243 -15.49 3.75 10.88
N ARG A 244 -14.74 4.57 11.61
CA ARG A 244 -13.73 4.11 12.57
C ARG A 244 -14.35 3.37 13.75
N ASN A 245 -15.47 3.85 14.27
CA ASN A 245 -16.11 3.25 15.44
C ASN A 245 -16.82 1.93 15.12
N ASP A 246 -17.17 1.71 13.86
CA ASP A 246 -17.86 0.50 13.40
C ASP A 246 -16.89 -0.62 12.95
N VAL A 247 -15.60 -0.29 12.75
CA VAL A 247 -14.59 -1.24 12.26
C VAL A 247 -13.85 -1.88 13.44
N VAL A 248 -13.76 -3.21 13.38
CA VAL A 248 -12.89 -4.01 14.26
C VAL A 248 -11.78 -4.61 13.41
N PHE A 249 -10.54 -4.25 13.71
CA PHE A 249 -9.38 -4.82 13.04
C PHE A 249 -9.06 -6.21 13.60
N ASP A 250 -8.84 -7.18 12.71
CA ASP A 250 -8.49 -8.55 13.09
C ASP A 250 -6.98 -8.67 13.35
N GLU A 251 -6.57 -8.28 14.56
CA GLU A 251 -5.19 -8.39 15.02
C GLU A 251 -4.71 -9.85 15.16
N ALA A 252 -5.63 -10.80 15.33
CA ALA A 252 -5.25 -12.21 15.48
C ALA A 252 -4.77 -12.81 14.15
N THR A 253 -5.41 -12.39 13.05
CA THR A 253 -5.05 -12.85 11.71
C THR A 253 -4.00 -11.95 11.03
N TYR A 254 -4.01 -10.65 11.32
CA TYR A 254 -3.21 -9.65 10.57
C TYR A 254 -2.36 -8.72 11.44
N GLY A 255 -2.24 -9.00 12.75
CA GLY A 255 -1.44 -8.22 13.67
C GLY A 255 0.07 -8.33 13.45
N PRO A 256 0.88 -7.57 14.20
CA PRO A 256 2.33 -7.56 14.08
C PRO A 256 2.99 -8.92 14.38
N ASN A 257 2.33 -9.78 15.15
CA ASN A 257 2.78 -11.16 15.43
C ASN A 257 2.05 -12.19 14.54
N ALA A 258 1.23 -11.74 13.61
CA ALA A 258 0.45 -12.62 12.77
C ALA A 258 1.22 -13.02 11.52
N VAL A 259 0.81 -14.16 10.97
CA VAL A 259 1.50 -14.81 9.86
C VAL A 259 1.17 -14.13 8.52
N CYS A 260 0.00 -13.48 8.41
CA CYS A 260 -0.44 -12.81 7.20
C CYS A 260 -0.30 -11.29 7.29
N PRO A 261 0.15 -10.62 6.22
CA PRO A 261 0.13 -9.17 6.16
C PRO A 261 -1.30 -8.65 6.17
N TYR A 262 -1.49 -7.44 6.70
CA TYR A 262 -2.79 -6.80 6.68
C TYR A 262 -3.31 -6.64 5.25
N PRO A 263 -4.62 -6.89 4.99
CA PRO A 263 -5.17 -6.83 3.64
C PRO A 263 -4.85 -5.50 2.94
N PRO A 264 -4.48 -5.51 1.63
CA PRO A 264 -4.12 -4.29 0.90
C PRO A 264 -5.20 -3.21 0.91
N ARG A 265 -6.45 -3.63 1.10
CA ARG A 265 -7.61 -2.77 1.26
C ARG A 265 -8.58 -3.37 2.27
N THR A 266 -9.04 -2.53 3.20
CA THR A 266 -10.15 -2.83 4.10
C THR A 266 -11.17 -1.71 4.00
N ASP A 267 -12.38 -2.03 3.51
CA ASP A 267 -13.48 -1.07 3.48
C ASP A 267 -13.97 -0.80 4.92
N LEU A 268 -14.00 0.48 5.30
CA LEU A 268 -14.37 0.93 6.64
C LEU A 268 -15.85 1.36 6.71
N GLY A 269 -16.51 1.46 5.56
CA GLY A 269 -17.87 2.02 5.45
C GLY A 269 -17.87 3.55 5.39
N GLY A 270 -19.04 4.14 5.14
CA GLY A 270 -19.20 5.60 5.06
C GLY A 270 -18.45 6.29 3.91
N GLY A 271 -17.96 5.51 2.94
CA GLY A 271 -17.11 5.98 1.83
C GLY A 271 -15.60 5.89 2.13
N PHE A 272 -15.21 5.36 3.29
CA PHE A 272 -13.82 5.16 3.66
C PHE A 272 -13.32 3.74 3.37
N ALA A 273 -12.06 3.64 2.97
CA ALA A 273 -11.29 2.41 3.05
C ALA A 273 -9.88 2.72 3.57
N LEU A 274 -9.30 1.77 4.30
CA LEU A 274 -7.88 1.77 4.64
C LEU A 274 -7.15 1.00 3.53
N GLU A 275 -6.25 1.67 2.83
CA GLU A 275 -5.58 1.12 1.65
C GLU A 275 -4.07 1.32 1.75
N ARG A 276 -3.30 0.30 1.37
CA ARG A 276 -1.85 0.38 1.21
C ARG A 276 -1.55 0.73 -0.23
N PHE A 277 -0.89 1.86 -0.43
CA PHE A 277 -0.50 2.32 -1.76
C PHE A 277 0.99 2.13 -1.97
N GLY A 278 1.35 1.65 -3.16
CA GLY A 278 2.70 1.70 -3.69
C GLY A 278 3.20 3.14 -3.92
N PRO A 279 4.41 3.31 -4.46
CA PRO A 279 4.91 4.59 -4.89
C PRO A 279 4.00 5.21 -5.95
N THR A 280 3.64 6.47 -5.74
CA THR A 280 2.76 7.21 -6.66
C THR A 280 3.39 8.52 -7.08
N PRO A 281 3.38 8.85 -8.38
CA PRO A 281 3.73 10.20 -8.83
C PRO A 281 2.69 11.18 -8.29
N CYS A 282 3.13 12.13 -7.47
CA CYS A 282 2.28 13.12 -6.82
C CYS A 282 2.82 14.51 -7.06
N ARG A 283 1.94 15.43 -7.43
CA ARG A 283 2.28 16.85 -7.48
C ARG A 283 1.64 17.56 -6.31
N ILE A 284 2.46 18.12 -5.42
CA ILE A 284 1.96 19.00 -4.36
C ILE A 284 1.62 20.35 -4.97
N SER A 285 0.34 20.73 -4.90
CA SER A 285 -0.15 22.01 -5.44
C SER A 285 -0.27 23.08 -4.37
N ARG A 286 -0.48 22.70 -3.10
CA ARG A 286 -0.64 23.64 -1.98
C ARG A 286 -0.03 23.09 -0.71
N GLU A 287 0.46 24.00 0.13
CA GLU A 287 0.93 23.71 1.48
C GLU A 287 0.33 24.73 2.45
N PHE A 288 -0.16 24.23 3.58
CA PHE A 288 -0.70 25.03 4.67
C PHE A 288 -0.05 24.60 5.98
N GLU A 289 -0.04 25.50 6.95
CA GLU A 289 0.37 25.18 8.32
C GLU A 289 -0.76 25.55 9.29
N VAL A 290 -1.00 24.67 10.26
CA VAL A 290 -1.94 24.92 11.36
C VAL A 290 -1.32 24.54 12.68
N THR A 291 -1.52 25.37 13.71
CA THR A 291 -1.13 25.03 15.07
C THR A 291 -2.25 24.22 15.72
N ASP A 292 -1.93 23.01 16.16
CA ASP A 292 -2.85 22.19 16.94
C ASP A 292 -3.15 22.88 18.28
N PRO A 293 -4.43 23.16 18.60
CA PRO A 293 -4.81 23.94 19.77
C PRO A 293 -4.61 23.17 21.09
N VAL A 294 -4.45 21.85 21.03
CA VAL A 294 -4.28 20.98 22.21
C VAL A 294 -2.81 20.77 22.50
N THR A 295 -2.01 20.48 21.47
CA THR A 295 -0.59 20.09 21.60
C THR A 295 0.38 21.23 21.30
N ALA A 296 -0.09 22.35 20.75
CA ALA A 296 0.71 23.47 20.25
C ALA A 296 1.72 23.09 19.16
N ARG A 297 1.59 21.90 18.55
CA ARG A 297 2.44 21.45 17.44
C ARG A 297 2.02 22.10 16.14
N ILE A 298 2.98 22.32 15.25
CA ILE A 298 2.70 22.76 13.88
C ILE A 298 2.41 21.51 13.04
N ILE A 299 1.25 21.51 12.41
CA ILE A 299 0.80 20.50 11.45
C ILE A 299 0.88 21.14 10.06
N GLY A 300 1.72 20.58 9.21
CA GLY A 300 1.73 20.86 7.78
C GLY A 300 0.62 20.07 7.09
N ILE A 301 -0.10 20.71 6.19
CA ILE A 301 -1.12 20.09 5.34
C ILE A 301 -0.67 20.31 3.90
N LEU A 302 -0.28 19.23 3.21
CA LEU A 302 0.07 19.27 1.79
C LEU A 302 -1.12 18.74 1.00
N VAL A 303 -1.53 19.49 -0.02
CA VAL A 303 -2.58 19.09 -0.94
C VAL A 303 -1.96 18.92 -2.31
N GLY A 304 -2.26 17.79 -2.94
CA GLY A 304 -1.72 17.44 -4.23
C GLY A 304 -2.67 16.59 -5.05
N THR A 305 -2.19 16.23 -6.22
CA THR A 305 -2.85 15.32 -7.15
C THR A 305 -1.88 14.21 -7.49
N ASP A 306 -2.30 12.95 -7.32
CA ASP A 306 -1.46 11.78 -7.56
C ASP A 306 -2.12 10.78 -8.52
N ILE A 307 -1.25 10.00 -9.17
CA ILE A 307 -1.66 8.88 -10.02
C ILE A 307 -1.47 7.61 -9.23
N ILE A 308 -2.57 6.92 -8.97
CA ILE A 308 -2.61 5.69 -8.21
C ILE A 308 -2.78 4.53 -9.18
N TYR A 309 -1.88 3.57 -9.06
CA TYR A 309 -1.92 2.31 -9.80
C TYR A 309 -2.33 1.18 -8.86
N TYR A 310 -3.40 0.47 -9.21
CA TYR A 310 -3.90 -0.67 -8.48
C TYR A 310 -3.39 -1.98 -9.07
N SER A 311 -3.34 -3.01 -8.23
CA SER A 311 -2.89 -4.35 -8.62
C SER A 311 -3.80 -5.05 -9.63
N ASP A 312 -5.05 -4.61 -9.76
CA ASP A 312 -5.99 -5.08 -10.79
C ASP A 312 -5.76 -4.41 -12.16
N GLY A 313 -4.74 -3.55 -12.28
CA GLY A 313 -4.38 -2.81 -13.47
C GLY A 313 -5.20 -1.53 -13.66
N SER A 314 -6.10 -1.19 -12.74
CA SER A 314 -6.79 0.09 -12.79
C SER A 314 -5.86 1.25 -12.39
N VAL A 315 -6.01 2.36 -13.09
CA VAL A 315 -5.28 3.60 -12.83
C VAL A 315 -6.29 4.69 -12.54
N VAL A 316 -6.10 5.39 -11.44
CA VAL A 316 -6.98 6.49 -11.03
C VAL A 316 -6.16 7.71 -10.67
N VAL A 317 -6.77 8.89 -10.81
CA VAL A 317 -6.25 10.12 -10.23
C VAL A 317 -7.00 10.43 -8.96
N ALA A 318 -6.27 10.74 -7.90
CA ALA A 318 -6.84 11.11 -6.62
C ALA A 318 -6.37 12.51 -6.20
N THR A 319 -7.17 13.15 -5.35
CA THR A 319 -6.70 14.30 -4.59
C THR A 319 -6.05 13.79 -3.32
N THR A 320 -4.76 14.07 -3.14
CA THR A 320 -4.02 13.66 -1.96
C THR A 320 -3.94 14.80 -0.96
N ILE A 321 -4.29 14.52 0.29
CA ILE A 321 -4.14 15.39 1.45
C ILE A 321 -3.21 14.67 2.42
N LEU A 322 -1.98 15.16 2.52
CA LEU A 322 -0.96 14.67 3.42
C LEU A 322 -0.93 15.55 4.65
N ILE A 323 -1.01 14.93 5.81
CA ILE A 323 -0.95 15.59 7.10
C ILE A 323 0.40 15.23 7.69
N VAL A 324 1.24 16.24 7.88
CA VAL A 324 2.63 16.07 8.32
C VAL A 324 2.83 16.83 9.60
N SER A 325 3.09 16.14 10.71
CA SER A 325 3.46 16.82 11.95
C SER A 325 4.91 17.31 11.86
N ARG A 326 5.14 18.63 11.92
CA ARG A 326 6.49 19.20 12.05
C ARG A 326 6.86 19.26 13.53
N ARG A 327 8.03 18.70 13.87
CA ARG A 327 8.57 18.73 15.23
C ARG A 327 9.07 20.12 15.62
#